data_AF-A0A946GG88-F1
#
_entry.id   AF-A0A946GG88-F1
#
_cell.length_a   1.000
_cell.length_b   1.000
_cell.length_c   1.000
_cell.angle_alpha   90.00
_cell.angle_beta   90.00
_cell.angle_gamma   90.00
#
_symmetry.space_group_name_H-M   'P 1'
#
loop_
_entity.id
_entity.type
_entity.pdbx_description
1 polymer ?
#
loop_
_entity_poly.entity_id
_entity_poly.type
_entity_poly.pdbx_seq_one_letter_code
_entity_poly.pdbx_strand_id
1 'polypeptide(L)'
;MDDTAGKPGGSADPEEMTKAMTAYAERSQRIINAFYERQAKDGGFQIPDPAVIGKAFLDVGAKMMADPAKLMEAQAQLFQSYAKLWETAAKRMAGEEVEPVVAPAKEDKRFKDKAWEEEALYDTMKQSYLLSANWIQQMVGDVDGLDDKTREKAEFYTRQFVNALAPTNFAATNPKVLQHTIDSKGENLMKGLDHLLRDLEAGEGQLRISMTDADAFTLGENVATSPGKVVMQNDLMQLLQYAPSTGKVAKTPLIIVPPWINKFYILDLQPKNSFIKWAVDQGHTVFVISWVNPDEKLSDKRFDDYMLEGPLAAIDAVTKMTGEKKVNVIGYCIGGTLTACTLAYMAAKGDDRVKSATFFTSMVDFQDPGELGVFIDDEQLENLDEYMSKTGYLDGKHMSQVFNLMRDNDLIWSFVVNNYLMGREPFAFDLLYWN
;
A
#
# COMPACT_ATOMS: atom_id res chain seq x y z
N MET A 1 -24.34 52.83 -24.39
CA MET A 1 -24.18 53.00 -22.93
C MET A 1 -25.02 51.91 -22.30
N ASP A 2 -24.40 50.74 -22.15
CA ASP A 2 -24.97 49.59 -21.47
C ASP A 2 -23.82 49.06 -20.60
N ASP A 3 -23.96 49.24 -19.29
CA ASP A 3 -22.87 49.20 -18.32
C ASP A 3 -23.04 47.93 -17.49
N THR A 4 -22.47 46.83 -17.99
CA THR A 4 -22.38 45.54 -17.28
C THR A 4 -21.08 45.50 -16.48
N ALA A 5 -21.05 46.23 -15.37
CA ALA A 5 -19.99 46.12 -14.38
C ALA A 5 -20.26 44.90 -13.48
N GLY A 6 -19.45 43.85 -13.66
CA GLY A 6 -19.39 42.69 -12.78
C GLY A 6 -19.06 43.11 -11.34
N LYS A 7 -19.86 42.62 -10.39
CA LYS A 7 -19.62 42.80 -8.95
C LYS A 7 -18.32 42.09 -8.52
N PRO A 8 -17.55 42.62 -7.57
CA PRO A 8 -16.34 41.98 -7.07
C PRO A 8 -16.71 40.79 -6.16
N GLY A 9 -16.10 39.62 -6.41
CA GLY A 9 -16.25 38.42 -5.60
C GLY A 9 -15.75 38.64 -4.16
N GLY A 10 -16.62 38.30 -3.21
CA GLY A 10 -16.51 38.63 -1.79
C GLY A 10 -15.42 37.89 -1.02
N SER A 11 -14.92 38.56 0.01
CA SER A 11 -14.35 37.94 1.21
C SER A 11 -15.38 37.00 1.84
N ALA A 12 -14.95 35.81 2.27
CA ALA A 12 -15.81 34.87 3.00
C ALA A 12 -16.52 35.57 4.18
N ASP A 13 -17.82 35.32 4.33
CA ASP A 13 -18.66 35.86 5.41
C ASP A 13 -18.17 35.29 6.77
N PRO A 14 -17.85 36.14 7.77
CA PRO A 14 -17.46 35.68 9.10
C PRO A 14 -18.45 34.70 9.76
N GLU A 15 -19.76 34.81 9.45
CA GLU A 15 -20.76 33.86 9.95
C GLU A 15 -20.65 32.48 9.28
N GLU A 16 -20.40 32.43 7.97
CA GLU A 16 -20.17 31.18 7.24
C GLU A 16 -18.90 30.49 7.71
N MET A 17 -17.83 31.25 7.94
CA MET A 17 -16.58 30.73 8.46
C MET A 17 -16.75 30.16 9.88
N THR A 18 -17.52 30.83 10.74
CA THR A 18 -17.82 30.34 12.09
C THR A 18 -18.65 29.05 12.06
N LYS A 19 -19.66 28.97 11.18
CA LYS A 19 -20.47 27.76 10.98
C LYS A 19 -19.62 26.58 10.49
N ALA A 20 -18.74 26.83 9.52
CA ALA A 20 -17.82 25.81 9.01
C ALA A 20 -16.89 25.30 10.11
N MET A 21 -16.29 26.20 10.89
CA MET A 21 -15.40 25.84 12.01
C MET A 21 -16.11 24.99 13.08
N THR A 22 -17.35 25.34 13.44
CA THR A 22 -18.16 24.54 14.38
C THR A 22 -18.46 23.15 13.81
N ALA A 23 -18.85 23.07 12.53
CA ALA A 23 -19.11 21.79 11.88
C ALA A 23 -17.86 20.89 11.85
N TYR A 24 -16.69 21.46 11.56
CA TYR A 24 -15.42 20.73 11.62
C TYR A 24 -15.06 20.27 13.04
N ALA A 25 -15.31 21.10 14.06
CA ALA A 25 -15.07 20.72 15.45
C ALA A 25 -15.96 19.55 15.90
N GLU A 26 -17.26 19.60 15.58
CA GLU A 26 -18.20 18.50 15.87
C GLU A 26 -17.81 17.21 15.15
N ARG A 27 -17.41 17.31 13.88
CA ARG A 27 -16.93 16.18 13.09
C ARG A 27 -15.67 15.56 13.69
N SER A 28 -14.72 16.39 14.08
CA SER A 28 -13.47 15.96 14.73
C SER A 28 -13.73 15.25 16.06
N GLN A 29 -14.67 15.75 16.87
CA GLN A 29 -15.04 15.10 18.14
C GLN A 29 -15.62 13.70 17.92
N ARG A 30 -16.46 13.51 16.89
CA ARG A 30 -17.00 12.19 16.54
C ARG A 30 -15.90 11.21 16.12
N ILE A 31 -14.96 11.67 15.29
CA ILE A 31 -13.81 10.87 14.83
C ILE A 31 -12.94 10.43 16.02
N ILE A 32 -12.64 11.35 16.95
CA ILE A 32 -11.83 11.02 18.14
C ILE A 32 -12.53 9.98 19.01
N ASN A 33 -13.84 10.11 19.21
CA ASN A 33 -14.61 9.12 19.99
C ASN A 33 -14.59 7.74 19.30
N ALA A 34 -14.79 7.70 17.98
CA ALA A 34 -14.70 6.46 17.19
C ALA A 34 -13.32 5.80 17.32
N PHE A 35 -12.24 6.58 17.27
CA PHE A 35 -10.88 6.09 17.47
C PHE A 35 -10.72 5.39 18.83
N TYR A 36 -11.16 6.02 19.93
CA TYR A 36 -11.04 5.44 21.28
C TYR A 36 -11.92 4.19 21.46
N GLU A 37 -13.17 4.21 20.97
CA GLU A 37 -14.07 3.05 21.03
C GLU A 37 -13.47 1.86 20.28
N ARG A 38 -12.83 2.12 19.13
CA ARG A 38 -12.18 1.09 18.32
C ARG A 38 -10.92 0.54 18.96
N GLN A 39 -10.07 1.40 19.52
CA GLN A 39 -8.87 0.96 20.23
C GLN A 39 -9.22 0.04 21.41
N ALA A 40 -10.35 0.29 22.07
CA ALA A 40 -10.88 -0.60 23.11
C ALA A 40 -11.37 -1.95 22.57
N LYS A 41 -11.97 -2.00 21.37
CA LYS A 41 -12.45 -3.25 20.73
C LYS A 41 -11.31 -4.13 20.20
N ASP A 42 -10.33 -3.53 19.54
CA ASP A 42 -9.22 -4.27 18.91
C ASP A 42 -8.15 -4.72 19.93
N GLY A 43 -8.34 -4.45 21.22
CA GLY A 43 -7.39 -4.81 22.28
C GLY A 43 -6.02 -4.13 22.13
N GLY A 44 -5.92 -3.08 21.31
CA GLY A 44 -4.67 -2.41 20.99
C GLY A 44 -3.77 -3.12 19.97
N PHE A 45 -4.20 -4.23 19.36
CA PHE A 45 -3.39 -4.94 18.35
C PHE A 45 -3.17 -4.09 17.10
N GLN A 46 -1.90 -3.93 16.70
CA GLN A 46 -1.48 -3.15 15.54
C GLN A 46 -0.33 -3.84 14.81
N ILE A 47 -0.32 -3.74 13.48
CA ILE A 47 0.80 -4.16 12.65
C ILE A 47 1.23 -2.95 11.80
N PRO A 48 2.46 -2.44 11.95
CA PRO A 48 3.52 -2.89 12.86
C PRO A 48 3.26 -2.51 14.33
N ASP A 49 3.83 -3.29 15.25
CA ASP A 49 3.73 -3.03 16.69
C ASP A 49 4.67 -1.87 17.10
N PRO A 50 4.16 -0.77 17.68
CA PRO A 50 4.98 0.36 18.13
C PRO A 50 6.08 -0.03 19.12
N ALA A 51 5.87 -1.05 19.95
CA ALA A 51 6.86 -1.52 20.92
C ALA A 51 8.04 -2.20 20.21
N VAL A 52 7.77 -3.01 19.18
CA VAL A 52 8.81 -3.66 18.35
C VAL A 52 9.65 -2.61 17.63
N ILE A 53 9.02 -1.57 17.09
CA ILE A 53 9.72 -0.42 16.48
C ILE A 53 10.59 0.28 17.52
N GLY A 54 10.04 0.59 18.69
CA GLY A 54 10.76 1.27 19.77
C GLY A 54 11.99 0.50 20.25
N LYS A 55 11.87 -0.83 20.39
CA LYS A 55 12.97 -1.73 20.77
C LYS A 55 14.10 -1.70 19.74
N ALA A 56 13.78 -1.80 18.44
CA ALA A 56 14.79 -1.71 17.38
C ALA A 56 15.58 -0.39 17.45
N PHE A 57 14.91 0.75 17.67
CA PHE A 57 15.59 2.04 17.84
C PHE A 57 16.41 2.14 19.14
N LEU A 58 15.96 1.52 20.23
CA LEU A 58 16.74 1.45 21.47
C LEU A 58 18.02 0.64 21.28
N ASP A 59 17.96 -0.49 20.58
CA ASP A 59 19.13 -1.32 20.29
C ASP A 59 20.14 -0.61 19.39
N VAL A 60 19.65 0.07 18.35
CA VAL A 60 20.47 0.96 17.51
C VAL A 60 21.15 2.03 18.36
N GLY A 61 20.38 2.73 19.21
CA GLY A 61 20.92 3.77 20.09
C GLY A 61 21.97 3.25 21.07
N ALA A 62 21.76 2.07 21.66
CA ALA A 62 22.70 1.45 22.57
C ALA A 62 24.03 1.07 21.87
N LYS A 63 23.95 0.51 20.66
CA LYS A 63 25.13 0.13 19.87
C LYS A 63 25.88 1.34 19.32
N MET A 64 25.16 2.39 18.90
CA MET A 64 25.73 3.68 18.53
C MET A 64 26.55 4.30 19.67
N MET A 65 26.02 4.31 20.90
CA MET A 65 26.75 4.82 22.06
C MET A 65 27.98 3.97 22.42
N ALA A 66 28.04 2.71 21.99
CA ALA A 66 29.19 1.83 22.20
C ALA A 66 30.39 2.17 21.29
N ASP A 67 30.18 2.93 20.20
CA ASP A 67 31.24 3.45 19.32
C ASP A 67 31.16 4.98 19.16
N PRO A 68 31.59 5.75 20.18
CA PRO A 68 31.59 7.21 20.12
C PRO A 68 32.48 7.78 19.01
N ALA A 69 33.49 7.04 18.56
CA ALA A 69 34.40 7.50 17.51
C ALA A 69 33.69 7.56 16.16
N LYS A 70 32.93 6.50 15.81
CA LYS A 70 32.07 6.50 14.61
C LYS A 70 31.03 7.61 14.65
N LEU A 71 30.40 7.84 15.81
CA LEU A 71 29.45 8.95 15.96
C LEU A 71 30.10 10.32 15.71
N MET A 72 31.29 10.55 16.25
CA MET A 72 32.04 11.79 16.00
C MET A 72 32.45 11.93 14.54
N GLU A 73 32.87 10.84 13.89
CA GLU A 73 33.21 10.83 12.48
C GLU A 73 31.99 11.16 11.61
N ALA A 74 30.86 10.50 11.83
CA ALA A 74 29.62 10.78 11.11
C ALA A 74 29.15 12.22 11.33
N GLN A 75 29.27 12.76 12.55
CA GLN A 75 28.96 14.17 12.85
C GLN A 75 29.90 15.13 12.11
N ALA A 76 31.20 14.80 12.01
CA ALA A 76 32.17 15.61 11.28
C ALA A 76 31.89 15.59 9.77
N GLN A 77 31.52 14.43 9.20
CA GLN A 77 31.11 14.29 7.81
C GLN A 77 29.84 15.11 7.51
N LEU A 78 28.86 15.11 8.41
CA LEU A 78 27.67 15.96 8.30
C LEU A 78 28.04 17.44 8.30
N PHE A 79 28.90 17.87 9.24
CA PHE A 79 29.35 19.26 9.32
C PHE A 79 30.08 19.71 8.03
N GLN A 80 30.96 18.87 7.49
CA GLN A 80 31.64 19.13 6.21
C GLN A 80 30.65 19.24 5.05
N SER A 81 29.65 18.36 5.01
CA SER A 81 28.60 18.38 3.98
C SER A 81 27.76 19.65 4.06
N TYR A 82 27.39 20.09 5.27
CA TYR A 82 26.69 21.35 5.49
C TYR A 82 27.56 22.57 5.16
N ALA A 83 28.84 22.57 5.51
CA ALA A 83 29.75 23.65 5.14
C ALA A 83 29.83 23.82 3.61
N LYS A 84 29.93 22.70 2.88
CA LYS A 84 29.87 22.69 1.41
C LYS A 84 28.52 23.15 0.87
N LEU A 85 27.41 22.78 1.52
CA LEU A 85 26.07 23.28 1.17
C LEU A 85 25.98 24.80 1.35
N TRP A 86 26.45 25.35 2.47
CA TRP A 86 26.44 26.79 2.71
C TRP A 86 27.28 27.56 1.70
N GLU A 87 28.47 27.03 1.34
CA GLU A 87 29.30 27.60 0.28
C GLU A 87 28.57 27.60 -1.07
N THR A 88 27.96 26.46 -1.44
CA THR A 88 27.21 26.28 -2.69
C THR A 88 25.99 27.21 -2.74
N ALA A 89 25.23 27.30 -1.65
CA ALA A 89 24.08 28.19 -1.52
C ALA A 89 24.47 29.66 -1.65
N ALA A 90 25.60 30.08 -1.07
CA ALA A 90 26.10 31.45 -1.18
C ALA A 90 26.49 31.80 -2.63
N LYS A 91 27.23 30.93 -3.33
CA LYS A 91 27.58 31.12 -4.75
C LYS A 91 26.35 31.17 -5.64
N ARG A 92 25.39 30.28 -5.38
CA ARG A 92 24.13 30.22 -6.13
C ARG A 92 23.28 31.48 -5.92
N MET A 93 23.20 32.01 -4.70
CA MET A 93 22.55 33.30 -4.42
C MET A 93 23.27 34.48 -5.08
N ALA A 94 24.58 34.37 -5.32
CA ALA A 94 25.35 35.33 -6.10
C ALA A 94 25.17 35.21 -7.63
N GLY A 95 24.36 34.25 -8.09
CA GLY A 95 24.05 34.03 -9.51
C GLY A 95 25.02 33.10 -10.24
N GLU A 96 25.90 32.39 -9.52
CA GLU A 96 26.79 31.40 -10.11
C GLU A 96 26.07 30.05 -10.33
N GLU A 97 26.35 29.39 -11.46
CA GLU A 97 25.97 27.99 -11.67
C GLU A 97 26.93 27.08 -10.90
N VAL A 98 26.39 26.31 -9.96
CA VAL A 98 27.17 25.37 -9.13
C VAL A 98 26.48 24.01 -9.13
N GLU A 99 27.29 22.96 -9.26
CA GLU A 99 26.82 21.57 -9.13
C GLU A 99 26.23 21.31 -7.74
N PRO A 100 25.11 20.58 -7.62
CA PRO A 100 24.51 20.26 -6.34
C PRO A 100 25.44 19.37 -5.50
N VAL A 101 25.41 19.56 -4.18
CA VAL A 101 26.21 18.77 -3.23
C VAL A 101 25.72 17.33 -3.15
N VAL A 102 24.41 17.13 -3.31
CA VAL A 102 23.74 15.83 -3.30
C VAL A 102 22.57 15.85 -4.28
N ALA A 103 22.34 14.72 -4.96
CA ALA A 103 21.21 14.53 -5.87
C ALA A 103 20.21 13.53 -5.28
N PRO A 104 18.90 13.70 -5.55
CA PRO A 104 17.91 12.68 -5.19
C PRO A 104 18.15 11.38 -5.96
N ALA A 105 17.71 10.25 -5.40
CA ALA A 105 17.73 8.98 -6.11
C ALA A 105 16.90 9.07 -7.40
N LYS A 106 17.29 8.34 -8.46
CA LYS A 106 16.61 8.41 -9.77
C LYS A 106 15.11 8.11 -9.71
N GLU A 107 14.70 7.26 -8.78
CA GLU A 107 13.31 6.87 -8.57
C GLU A 107 12.53 7.82 -7.66
N ASP A 108 13.20 8.79 -7.01
CA ASP A 108 12.55 9.75 -6.11
C ASP A 108 11.85 10.86 -6.90
N LYS A 109 10.54 10.70 -7.06
CA LYS A 109 9.69 11.61 -7.84
C LYS A 109 9.26 12.85 -7.05
N ARG A 110 9.61 12.98 -5.76
CA ARG A 110 9.11 14.06 -4.89
C ARG A 110 9.65 15.43 -5.31
N PHE A 111 10.87 15.49 -5.86
CA PHE A 111 11.56 16.72 -6.24
C PHE A 111 11.46 17.07 -7.74
N LYS A 112 10.39 16.61 -8.42
CA LYS A 112 10.20 16.82 -9.87
C LYS A 112 9.88 18.26 -10.30
N ASP A 113 9.37 19.08 -9.39
CA ASP A 113 9.04 20.46 -9.69
C ASP A 113 10.33 21.26 -9.93
N LYS A 114 10.32 22.09 -10.97
CA LYS A 114 11.49 22.91 -11.36
C LYS A 114 11.95 23.85 -10.26
N ALA A 115 11.04 24.31 -9.40
CA ALA A 115 11.41 25.18 -8.28
C ALA A 115 12.49 24.55 -7.38
N TRP A 116 12.48 23.22 -7.23
CA TRP A 116 13.49 22.49 -6.46
C TRP A 116 14.90 22.55 -7.07
N GLU A 117 15.02 22.89 -8.35
CA GLU A 117 16.28 22.98 -9.07
C GLU A 117 16.60 24.38 -9.56
N GLU A 118 15.63 25.26 -9.77
CA GLU A 118 15.83 26.60 -10.32
C GLU A 118 15.93 27.65 -9.19
N GLU A 119 15.17 27.50 -8.10
CA GLU A 119 15.12 28.48 -7.01
C GLU A 119 16.08 28.14 -5.87
N ALA A 120 16.98 29.08 -5.54
CA ALA A 120 18.06 28.85 -4.57
C ALA A 120 17.57 28.42 -3.17
N LEU A 121 16.43 28.96 -2.71
CA LEU A 121 15.86 28.61 -1.41
C LEU A 121 15.36 27.16 -1.37
N TYR A 122 14.57 26.75 -2.36
CA TYR A 122 14.03 25.40 -2.45
C TYR A 122 15.14 24.38 -2.72
N ASP A 123 16.11 24.71 -3.56
CA ASP A 123 17.27 23.84 -3.78
C ASP A 123 18.10 23.64 -2.50
N THR A 124 18.38 24.72 -1.73
CA THR A 124 19.09 24.62 -0.45
C THR A 124 18.32 23.75 0.55
N MET A 125 16.99 23.91 0.60
CA MET A 125 16.12 23.10 1.47
C MET A 125 16.12 21.61 1.08
N LYS A 126 15.98 21.32 -0.23
CA LYS A 126 16.11 19.95 -0.77
C LYS A 126 17.45 19.34 -0.42
N GLN A 127 18.55 20.06 -0.68
CA GLN A 127 19.90 19.55 -0.41
C GLN A 127 20.13 19.33 1.10
N SER A 128 19.70 20.25 1.96
CA SER A 128 19.74 20.08 3.42
C SER A 128 18.99 18.84 3.88
N TYR A 129 17.79 18.61 3.33
CA TYR A 129 17.01 17.41 3.58
C TYR A 129 17.74 16.15 3.13
N LEU A 130 18.21 16.10 1.89
CA LEU A 130 18.90 14.91 1.33
C LEU A 130 20.19 14.58 2.09
N LEU A 131 20.96 15.59 2.50
CA LEU A 131 22.15 15.39 3.33
C LEU A 131 21.79 14.79 4.69
N SER A 132 20.78 15.35 5.36
CA SER A 132 20.31 14.85 6.65
C SER A 132 19.72 13.44 6.54
N ALA A 133 18.94 13.19 5.48
CA ALA A 133 18.34 11.90 5.17
C ALA A 133 19.40 10.81 4.99
N ASN A 134 20.39 11.08 4.14
CA ASN A 134 21.50 10.16 3.89
C ASN A 134 22.33 9.94 5.15
N TRP A 135 22.58 11.00 5.93
CA TRP A 135 23.32 10.90 7.18
C TRP A 135 22.58 10.03 8.23
N ILE A 136 21.28 10.25 8.42
CA ILE A 136 20.47 9.44 9.35
C ILE A 136 20.46 7.97 8.91
N GLN A 137 20.30 7.70 7.61
CA GLN A 137 20.31 6.33 7.09
C GLN A 137 21.67 5.66 7.23
N GLN A 138 22.76 6.35 6.91
CA GLN A 138 24.14 5.86 7.07
C GLN A 138 24.45 5.55 8.54
N MET A 139 24.06 6.46 9.44
CA MET A 139 24.22 6.28 10.88
C MET A 139 23.62 4.94 11.35
N VAL A 140 22.43 4.59 10.86
CA VAL A 140 21.75 3.34 11.22
C VAL A 140 22.37 2.13 10.50
N GLY A 141 22.71 2.27 9.22
CA GLY A 141 23.30 1.20 8.40
C GLY A 141 24.72 0.80 8.83
N ASP A 142 25.52 1.73 9.38
CA ASP A 142 26.92 1.51 9.76
C ASP A 142 27.10 1.01 11.21
N VAL A 143 26.00 0.75 11.93
CA VAL A 143 26.05 0.20 13.29
C VAL A 143 26.55 -1.24 13.26
N ASP A 144 27.66 -1.50 13.93
CA ASP A 144 28.22 -2.86 14.06
C ASP A 144 27.52 -3.67 15.16
N GLY A 145 27.48 -4.99 14.99
CA GLY A 145 27.05 -5.91 16.03
C GLY A 145 25.54 -5.93 16.32
N LEU A 146 24.73 -5.45 15.36
CA LEU A 146 23.31 -5.78 15.22
C LEU A 146 23.16 -7.09 14.43
N ASP A 147 22.19 -7.91 14.80
CA ASP A 147 21.75 -9.02 13.95
C ASP A 147 21.02 -8.50 12.70
N ASP A 148 20.97 -9.34 11.66
CA ASP A 148 20.46 -8.95 10.34
C ASP A 148 19.00 -8.47 10.40
N LYS A 149 18.14 -9.12 11.19
CA LYS A 149 16.72 -8.75 11.31
C LYS A 149 16.54 -7.39 11.99
N THR A 150 17.29 -7.12 13.05
CA THR A 150 17.24 -5.82 13.74
C THR A 150 17.77 -4.71 12.84
N ARG A 151 18.83 -4.98 12.05
CA ARG A 151 19.34 -4.03 11.05
C ARG A 151 18.30 -3.70 9.99
N GLU A 152 17.69 -4.71 9.36
CA GLU A 152 16.65 -4.52 8.35
C GLU A 152 15.47 -3.69 8.88
N LYS A 153 14.99 -3.99 10.08
CA LYS A 153 13.94 -3.21 10.75
C LYS A 153 14.35 -1.76 10.97
N ALA A 154 15.54 -1.54 11.53
CA ALA A 154 16.05 -0.23 11.81
C ALA A 154 16.19 0.60 10.54
N GLU A 155 16.76 0.05 9.47
CA GLU A 155 16.88 0.69 8.17
C GLU A 155 15.50 1.02 7.56
N PHE A 156 14.58 0.05 7.59
CA PHE A 156 13.21 0.23 7.10
C PHE A 156 12.49 1.37 7.81
N TYR A 157 12.38 1.33 9.14
CA TYR A 157 11.66 2.37 9.89
C TYR A 157 12.37 3.72 9.88
N THR A 158 13.69 3.73 9.78
CA THR A 158 14.46 4.97 9.60
C THR A 158 14.14 5.62 8.27
N ARG A 159 14.05 4.84 7.18
CA ARG A 159 13.63 5.33 5.88
C ARG A 159 12.22 5.91 5.93
N GLN A 160 11.27 5.24 6.59
CA GLN A 160 9.90 5.75 6.78
C GLN A 160 9.89 7.09 7.51
N PHE A 161 10.64 7.20 8.61
CA PHE A 161 10.78 8.43 9.38
C PHE A 161 11.36 9.58 8.56
N VAL A 162 12.45 9.33 7.84
CA VAL A 162 13.10 10.32 6.97
C VAL A 162 12.19 10.73 5.82
N ASN A 163 11.41 9.81 5.25
CA ASN A 163 10.45 10.13 4.20
C ASN A 163 9.30 11.02 4.71
N ALA A 164 8.85 10.81 5.94
CA ALA A 164 7.83 11.65 6.57
C ALA A 164 8.26 13.11 6.73
N LEU A 165 9.55 13.33 7.01
CA LEU A 165 10.14 14.66 7.19
C LEU A 165 10.50 15.36 5.88
N ALA A 166 10.19 14.78 4.72
CA ALA A 166 10.49 15.41 3.44
C ALA A 166 9.80 16.78 3.33
N PRO A 167 10.51 17.84 2.89
CA PRO A 167 9.93 19.18 2.77
C PRO A 167 8.79 19.25 1.74
N THR A 168 8.68 18.25 0.87
CA THR A 168 7.56 18.08 -0.07
C THR A 168 6.25 17.75 0.62
N ASN A 169 6.27 17.26 1.87
CA ASN A 169 5.07 16.81 2.59
C ASN A 169 4.38 17.91 3.39
N PHE A 170 4.89 19.15 3.36
CA PHE A 170 4.33 20.26 4.13
C PHE A 170 3.95 21.43 3.23
N ALA A 171 2.79 22.03 3.48
CA ALA A 171 2.27 23.12 2.65
C ALA A 171 3.19 24.36 2.61
N ALA A 172 3.86 24.67 3.72
CA ALA A 172 4.73 25.85 3.82
C ALA A 172 6.04 25.71 3.03
N THR A 173 6.47 24.48 2.75
CA THR A 173 7.78 24.19 2.15
C THR A 173 7.67 23.56 0.76
N ASN A 174 6.48 23.12 0.34
CA ASN A 174 6.25 22.59 -0.99
C ASN A 174 5.89 23.73 -1.97
N PRO A 175 6.74 24.05 -2.97
CA PRO A 175 6.54 25.19 -3.88
C PRO A 175 5.21 25.09 -4.64
N LYS A 176 4.86 23.89 -5.08
CA LYS A 176 3.64 23.63 -5.84
C LYS A 176 2.38 23.79 -5.00
N VAL A 177 2.42 23.31 -3.75
CA VAL A 177 1.31 23.50 -2.81
C VAL A 177 1.15 24.97 -2.47
N LEU A 178 2.25 25.65 -2.13
CA LEU A 178 2.22 27.06 -1.76
C LEU A 178 1.67 27.93 -2.90
N GLN A 179 2.16 27.72 -4.12
CA GLN A 179 1.65 28.42 -5.30
C GLN A 179 0.16 28.14 -5.50
N HIS A 180 -0.26 26.86 -5.41
CA HIS A 180 -1.66 26.51 -5.56
C HIS A 180 -2.55 27.11 -4.48
N THR A 181 -2.07 27.17 -3.23
CA THR A 181 -2.76 27.83 -2.12
C THR A 181 -2.92 29.32 -2.35
N ILE A 182 -1.91 30.00 -2.89
CA ILE A 182 -2.02 31.42 -3.25
C ILE A 182 -3.04 31.59 -4.38
N ASP A 183 -2.93 30.80 -5.45
CA ASP A 183 -3.80 30.87 -6.63
C ASP A 183 -5.27 30.58 -6.27
N SER A 184 -5.51 29.61 -5.40
CA SER A 184 -6.84 29.21 -4.93
C SER A 184 -7.30 30.01 -3.70
N LYS A 185 -6.53 30.99 -3.23
CA LYS A 185 -6.81 31.75 -1.99
C LYS A 185 -7.11 30.87 -0.77
N GLY A 186 -6.43 29.72 -0.64
CA GLY A 186 -6.60 28.76 0.46
C GLY A 186 -7.72 27.72 0.28
N GLU A 187 -8.51 27.78 -0.80
CA GLU A 187 -9.59 26.81 -1.06
C GLU A 187 -9.09 25.35 -1.10
N ASN A 188 -7.88 25.09 -1.62
CA ASN A 188 -7.29 23.77 -1.67
C ASN A 188 -7.12 23.12 -0.28
N LEU A 189 -6.74 23.91 0.73
CA LEU A 189 -6.55 23.42 2.09
C LEU A 189 -7.91 23.13 2.77
N MET A 190 -8.95 23.91 2.46
CA MET A 190 -10.30 23.66 2.97
C MET A 190 -10.89 22.37 2.40
N LYS A 191 -10.74 22.15 1.08
CA LYS A 191 -11.10 20.88 0.44
C LYS A 191 -10.29 19.72 1.01
N GLY A 192 -8.99 19.92 1.16
CA GLY A 192 -8.10 18.92 1.73
C GLY A 192 -8.43 18.52 3.17
N LEU A 193 -8.87 19.47 4.00
CA LEU A 193 -9.38 19.18 5.34
C LEU A 193 -10.68 18.37 5.28
N ASP A 194 -11.59 18.69 4.36
CA ASP A 194 -12.81 17.89 4.17
C ASP A 194 -12.48 16.45 3.74
N HIS A 195 -11.52 16.28 2.82
CA HIS A 195 -11.02 14.96 2.41
C HIS A 195 -10.41 14.19 3.59
N LEU A 196 -9.56 14.85 4.39
CA LEU A 196 -8.94 14.24 5.57
C LEU A 196 -9.99 13.75 6.57
N LEU A 197 -10.99 14.57 6.86
CA LEU A 197 -12.07 14.22 7.80
C LEU A 197 -12.96 13.11 7.23
N ARG A 198 -13.18 13.08 5.91
CA ARG A 198 -13.93 12.01 5.22
C ARG A 198 -13.19 10.67 5.32
N ASP A 199 -11.89 10.69 5.10
CA ASP A 199 -11.02 9.51 5.19
C ASP A 199 -10.90 8.98 6.63
N LEU A 200 -10.87 9.89 7.62
CA LEU A 200 -10.91 9.54 9.05
C LEU A 200 -12.26 8.95 9.48
N GLU A 201 -13.38 9.47 8.96
CA GLU A 201 -14.71 8.90 9.20
C GLU A 201 -14.86 7.52 8.56
N ALA A 202 -14.42 7.37 7.31
CA ALA A 202 -14.44 6.10 6.59
C ALA A 202 -13.53 5.04 7.24
N GLY A 203 -12.50 5.47 7.95
CA GLY A 203 -11.63 4.60 8.76
C GLY A 203 -12.03 4.51 10.23
N GLU A 204 -13.23 4.98 10.62
CA GLU A 204 -13.74 4.92 12.00
C GLU A 204 -12.76 5.47 13.04
N GLY A 205 -12.14 6.62 12.76
CA GLY A 205 -11.14 7.24 13.63
C GLY A 205 -9.69 6.99 13.24
N GLN A 206 -9.42 6.00 12.38
CA GLN A 206 -8.10 5.80 11.78
C GLN A 206 -8.05 6.41 10.38
N LEU A 207 -6.89 6.97 10.00
CA LEU A 207 -6.75 7.58 8.68
C LEU A 207 -6.73 6.50 7.60
N ARG A 208 -7.81 6.41 6.82
CA ARG A 208 -7.89 5.55 5.64
C ARG A 208 -7.77 6.41 4.38
N ILE A 209 -6.54 6.56 3.89
CA ILE A 209 -6.25 7.42 2.73
C ILE A 209 -7.02 6.94 1.50
N SER A 210 -7.88 7.80 0.94
CA SER A 210 -8.61 7.51 -0.30
C SER A 210 -7.66 7.55 -1.51
N MET A 211 -7.26 6.37 -1.99
CA MET A 211 -6.33 6.26 -3.12
C MET A 211 -7.03 6.29 -4.50
N THR A 212 -8.34 6.08 -4.55
CA THR A 212 -9.17 6.16 -5.75
C THR A 212 -10.54 6.71 -5.41
N ASP A 213 -11.26 7.20 -6.42
CA ASP A 213 -12.70 7.41 -6.34
C ASP A 213 -13.39 6.03 -6.12
N ALA A 214 -14.03 5.87 -4.97
CA ALA A 214 -14.74 4.64 -4.59
C ALA A 214 -16.11 4.51 -5.29
N ASP A 215 -16.71 5.62 -5.71
CA ASP A 215 -18.01 5.64 -6.37
C ASP A 215 -17.89 5.41 -7.89
N ALA A 216 -16.66 5.47 -8.43
CA ALA A 216 -16.38 5.24 -9.84
C ALA A 216 -16.54 3.77 -10.27
N PHE A 217 -16.47 2.81 -9.34
CA PHE A 217 -16.47 1.39 -9.65
C PHE A 217 -17.51 0.61 -8.86
N THR A 218 -18.27 -0.23 -9.56
CA THR A 218 -19.25 -1.15 -8.99
C THR A 218 -18.92 -2.57 -9.46
N LEU A 219 -18.66 -3.46 -8.51
CA LEU A 219 -18.30 -4.86 -8.78
C LEU A 219 -19.45 -5.57 -9.52
N GLY A 220 -19.12 -6.19 -10.65
CA GLY A 220 -20.07 -6.84 -11.54
C GLY A 220 -20.75 -5.92 -12.56
N GLU A 221 -20.61 -4.60 -12.44
CA GLU A 221 -21.17 -3.64 -13.41
C GLU A 221 -20.12 -3.03 -14.33
N ASN A 222 -19.00 -2.56 -13.77
CA ASN A 222 -17.91 -1.95 -14.54
C ASN A 222 -16.49 -2.47 -14.19
N VAL A 223 -16.38 -3.29 -13.14
CA VAL A 223 -15.19 -4.09 -12.79
C VAL A 223 -15.61 -5.54 -12.51
N ALA A 224 -14.79 -6.55 -12.84
CA ALA A 224 -15.18 -7.97 -12.75
C ALA A 224 -16.42 -8.33 -13.57
N THR A 225 -16.45 -7.82 -14.81
CA THR A 225 -17.64 -7.90 -15.69
C THR A 225 -17.58 -9.05 -16.70
N SER A 226 -16.54 -9.90 -16.68
CA SER A 226 -16.46 -11.02 -17.61
C SER A 226 -17.63 -11.99 -17.37
N PRO A 227 -18.45 -12.30 -18.40
CA PRO A 227 -19.64 -13.12 -18.21
C PRO A 227 -19.28 -14.51 -17.68
N GLY A 228 -19.95 -14.94 -16.61
CA GLY A 228 -19.69 -16.22 -15.97
C GLY A 228 -20.80 -16.60 -14.99
N LYS A 229 -20.64 -17.75 -14.34
CA LYS A 229 -21.58 -18.26 -13.33
C LYS A 229 -20.84 -19.05 -12.25
N VAL A 230 -21.39 -19.04 -11.04
CA VAL A 230 -20.98 -19.97 -9.99
C VAL A 230 -21.43 -21.38 -10.37
N VAL A 231 -20.50 -22.33 -10.37
CA VAL A 231 -20.77 -23.73 -10.76
C VAL A 231 -20.54 -24.73 -9.62
N MET A 232 -19.84 -24.30 -8.57
CA MET A 232 -19.68 -25.02 -7.31
C MET A 232 -19.54 -23.99 -6.19
N GLN A 233 -20.01 -24.33 -5.00
CA GLN A 233 -19.77 -23.57 -3.78
C GLN A 233 -19.56 -24.54 -2.60
N ASN A 234 -18.66 -24.18 -1.69
CA ASN A 234 -18.52 -24.75 -0.35
C ASN A 234 -18.30 -23.63 0.67
N ASP A 235 -17.86 -23.95 1.87
CA ASP A 235 -17.69 -22.98 2.95
C ASP A 235 -16.54 -21.99 2.70
N LEU A 236 -15.53 -22.36 1.90
CA LEU A 236 -14.33 -21.56 1.66
C LEU A 236 -14.34 -20.81 0.31
N MET A 237 -15.08 -21.30 -0.69
CA MET A 237 -15.02 -20.70 -2.02
C MET A 237 -16.26 -20.93 -2.88
N GLN A 238 -16.39 -20.04 -3.87
CA GLN A 238 -17.20 -20.25 -5.07
C GLN A 238 -16.28 -20.53 -6.25
N LEU A 239 -16.59 -21.56 -7.04
CA LEU A 239 -15.93 -21.81 -8.31
C LEU A 239 -16.72 -21.12 -9.43
N LEU A 240 -16.10 -20.16 -10.10
CA LEU A 240 -16.67 -19.46 -11.24
C LEU A 240 -16.27 -20.18 -12.53
N GLN A 241 -17.22 -20.37 -13.45
CA GLN A 241 -16.96 -20.75 -14.85
C GLN A 241 -17.34 -19.57 -15.75
N TYR A 242 -16.39 -19.12 -16.57
CA TYR A 242 -16.63 -18.03 -17.53
C TYR A 242 -17.25 -18.56 -18.83
N ALA A 243 -18.14 -17.75 -19.41
CA ALA A 243 -18.82 -18.08 -20.66
C ALA A 243 -17.83 -18.01 -21.83
N PRO A 244 -17.79 -19.01 -22.74
CA PRO A 244 -16.88 -18.99 -23.88
C PRO A 244 -17.23 -17.85 -24.85
N SER A 245 -16.22 -17.14 -25.34
CA SER A 245 -16.37 -16.11 -26.39
C SER A 245 -15.94 -16.57 -27.78
N THR A 246 -15.58 -17.86 -27.94
CA THR A 246 -15.11 -18.46 -29.18
C THR A 246 -15.92 -19.71 -29.54
N GLY A 247 -15.95 -20.08 -30.83
CA GLY A 247 -16.70 -21.26 -31.30
C GLY A 247 -16.05 -22.61 -30.96
N LYS A 248 -14.75 -22.62 -30.63
CA LYS A 248 -13.99 -23.78 -30.18
C LYS A 248 -13.03 -23.36 -29.09
N VAL A 249 -12.83 -24.22 -28.11
CA VAL A 249 -11.91 -24.02 -26.99
C VAL A 249 -10.88 -25.14 -26.90
N ALA A 250 -9.77 -24.87 -26.21
CA ALA A 250 -8.79 -25.87 -25.84
C ALA A 250 -9.45 -26.97 -25.01
N LYS A 251 -9.10 -28.22 -25.33
CA LYS A 251 -9.65 -29.40 -24.65
C LYS A 251 -9.35 -29.41 -23.14
N THR A 252 -8.12 -29.07 -22.75
CA THR A 252 -7.72 -29.01 -21.34
C THR A 252 -8.21 -27.69 -20.71
N PRO A 253 -9.10 -27.71 -19.71
CA PRO A 253 -9.58 -26.50 -19.04
C PRO A 253 -8.49 -25.86 -18.18
N LEU A 254 -8.69 -24.58 -17.86
CA LEU A 254 -7.79 -23.77 -17.04
C LEU A 254 -8.46 -23.42 -15.71
N ILE A 255 -7.82 -23.74 -14.59
CA ILE A 255 -8.23 -23.34 -13.24
C ILE A 255 -7.26 -22.26 -12.74
N ILE A 256 -7.80 -21.17 -12.21
CA ILE A 256 -7.02 -20.08 -11.61
C ILE A 256 -7.27 -20.11 -10.10
N VAL A 257 -6.17 -20.17 -9.34
CA VAL A 257 -6.11 -20.10 -7.88
C VAL A 257 -5.54 -18.72 -7.50
N PRO A 258 -6.39 -17.71 -7.27
CA PRO A 258 -5.96 -16.37 -6.91
C PRO A 258 -5.53 -16.30 -5.44
N PRO A 259 -4.90 -15.19 -5.00
CA PRO A 259 -4.69 -14.92 -3.59
C PRO A 259 -6.04 -14.75 -2.85
N TRP A 260 -6.01 -14.96 -1.54
CA TRP A 260 -7.12 -14.63 -0.62
C TRP A 260 -6.80 -13.45 0.31
N ILE A 261 -5.61 -12.85 0.20
CA ILE A 261 -5.26 -11.60 0.89
C ILE A 261 -6.13 -10.46 0.35
N ASN A 262 -6.19 -10.34 -0.98
CA ASN A 262 -7.11 -9.47 -1.71
C ASN A 262 -8.03 -10.32 -2.60
N LYS A 263 -9.01 -9.69 -3.24
CA LYS A 263 -10.04 -10.41 -4.02
C LYS A 263 -9.52 -10.85 -5.40
N PHE A 264 -10.13 -11.89 -5.98
CA PHE A 264 -9.68 -12.50 -7.24
C PHE A 264 -9.69 -11.55 -8.46
N TYR A 265 -10.52 -10.50 -8.42
CA TYR A 265 -10.83 -9.69 -9.59
C TYR A 265 -9.71 -8.74 -10.04
N ILE A 266 -8.54 -8.77 -9.40
CA ILE A 266 -7.30 -8.25 -10.01
C ILE A 266 -6.98 -8.89 -11.36
N LEU A 267 -7.41 -10.15 -11.56
CA LEU A 267 -7.29 -10.85 -12.85
C LEU A 267 -8.47 -10.58 -13.79
N ASP A 268 -9.48 -9.83 -13.34
CA ASP A 268 -10.67 -9.44 -14.09
C ASP A 268 -11.11 -8.02 -13.74
N LEU A 269 -10.23 -7.02 -13.92
CA LEU A 269 -10.54 -5.62 -13.63
C LEU A 269 -11.56 -5.07 -14.65
N GLN A 270 -11.14 -4.17 -15.53
CA GLN A 270 -11.94 -3.71 -16.65
C GLN A 270 -11.72 -4.60 -17.89
N PRO A 271 -12.63 -4.60 -18.89
CA PRO A 271 -12.45 -5.40 -20.09
C PRO A 271 -11.11 -5.20 -20.82
N LYS A 272 -10.54 -3.98 -20.74
CA LYS A 272 -9.27 -3.61 -21.39
C LYS A 272 -8.02 -4.19 -20.70
N ASN A 273 -8.12 -4.57 -19.43
CA ASN A 273 -7.02 -5.08 -18.60
C ASN A 273 -7.40 -6.35 -17.82
N SER A 274 -8.40 -7.10 -18.30
CA SER A 274 -8.79 -8.39 -17.74
C SER A 274 -8.02 -9.54 -18.38
N PHE A 275 -7.22 -10.23 -17.56
CA PHE A 275 -6.53 -11.46 -17.97
C PHE A 275 -7.54 -12.59 -18.21
N ILE A 276 -8.57 -12.70 -17.36
CA ILE A 276 -9.60 -13.73 -17.48
C ILE A 276 -10.35 -13.58 -18.79
N LYS A 277 -10.79 -12.36 -19.14
CA LYS A 277 -11.44 -12.07 -20.41
C LYS A 277 -10.52 -12.45 -21.58
N TRP A 278 -9.26 -12.02 -21.52
CA TRP A 278 -8.28 -12.34 -22.55
C TRP A 278 -8.10 -13.85 -22.72
N ALA A 279 -7.98 -14.63 -21.63
CA ALA A 279 -7.82 -16.08 -21.68
C ALA A 279 -9.05 -16.79 -22.29
N VAL A 280 -10.25 -16.33 -21.96
CA VAL A 280 -11.49 -16.79 -22.58
C VAL A 280 -11.50 -16.47 -24.09
N ASP A 281 -11.08 -15.26 -24.48
CA ASP A 281 -10.98 -14.83 -25.88
C ASP A 281 -9.90 -15.60 -26.67
N GLN A 282 -8.85 -16.11 -25.99
CA GLN A 282 -7.87 -17.03 -26.58
C GLN A 282 -8.40 -18.47 -26.72
N GLY A 283 -9.63 -18.74 -26.31
CA GLY A 283 -10.26 -20.05 -26.43
C GLY A 283 -9.89 -21.01 -25.30
N HIS A 284 -9.65 -20.53 -24.08
CA HIS A 284 -9.60 -21.40 -22.90
C HIS A 284 -10.99 -21.52 -22.24
N THR A 285 -11.33 -22.72 -21.76
CA THR A 285 -12.40 -22.87 -20.75
C THR A 285 -11.82 -22.48 -19.39
N VAL A 286 -12.18 -21.29 -18.89
CA VAL A 286 -11.59 -20.70 -17.69
C VAL A 286 -12.49 -20.90 -16.48
N PHE A 287 -11.89 -21.39 -15.40
CA PHE A 287 -12.47 -21.45 -14.07
C PHE A 287 -11.62 -20.66 -13.07
N VAL A 288 -12.25 -19.98 -12.12
CA VAL A 288 -11.56 -19.19 -11.10
C VAL A 288 -12.14 -19.51 -9.73
N ILE A 289 -11.28 -19.72 -8.74
CA ILE A 289 -11.68 -19.84 -7.33
C ILE A 289 -11.91 -18.43 -6.78
N SER A 290 -13.12 -18.13 -6.32
CA SER A 290 -13.45 -16.92 -5.59
C SER A 290 -13.57 -17.25 -4.10
N TRP A 291 -12.54 -16.90 -3.34
CA TRP A 291 -12.47 -17.16 -1.89
C TRP A 291 -13.52 -16.35 -1.11
N VAL A 292 -14.05 -16.96 -0.05
CA VAL A 292 -14.87 -16.29 0.96
C VAL A 292 -13.99 -15.34 1.78
N ASN A 293 -14.52 -14.18 2.16
CA ASN A 293 -13.88 -13.30 3.14
C ASN A 293 -14.16 -13.88 4.55
N PRO A 294 -13.14 -14.34 5.30
CA PRO A 294 -13.37 -15.09 6.52
C PRO A 294 -13.96 -14.22 7.65
N ASP A 295 -14.81 -14.84 8.46
CA ASP A 295 -15.33 -14.33 9.73
C ASP A 295 -15.12 -15.40 10.83
N GLU A 296 -15.67 -15.19 12.03
CA GLU A 296 -15.48 -16.13 13.15
C GLU A 296 -15.94 -17.56 12.83
N LYS A 297 -16.83 -17.76 11.84
CA LYS A 297 -17.33 -19.09 11.45
C LYS A 297 -16.26 -19.96 10.78
N LEU A 298 -15.21 -19.34 10.24
CA LEU A 298 -14.10 -20.02 9.59
C LEU A 298 -12.84 -20.09 10.47
N SER A 299 -12.96 -19.77 11.76
CA SER A 299 -11.83 -19.71 12.70
C SER A 299 -11.06 -21.01 12.86
N ASP A 300 -11.74 -22.15 12.70
CA ASP A 300 -11.11 -23.47 12.76
C ASP A 300 -10.42 -23.89 11.45
N LYS A 301 -10.56 -23.11 10.36
CA LYS A 301 -9.96 -23.44 9.05
C LYS A 301 -8.45 -23.26 9.09
N ARG A 302 -7.76 -24.27 8.57
CA ARG A 302 -6.30 -24.34 8.48
C ARG A 302 -5.85 -24.28 7.03
N PHE A 303 -4.53 -24.13 6.82
CA PHE A 303 -3.95 -24.08 5.48
C PHE A 303 -4.29 -25.30 4.61
N ASP A 304 -4.40 -26.48 5.21
CA ASP A 304 -4.79 -27.71 4.52
C ASP A 304 -6.27 -27.72 4.11
N ASP A 305 -7.18 -27.08 4.86
CA ASP A 305 -8.57 -26.91 4.44
C ASP A 305 -8.65 -26.06 3.16
N TYR A 306 -7.86 -24.99 3.07
CA TYR A 306 -7.75 -24.19 1.84
C TYR A 306 -7.28 -25.02 0.64
N MET A 307 -6.41 -26.02 0.84
CA MET A 307 -5.97 -26.92 -0.22
C MET A 307 -7.06 -27.93 -0.62
N LEU A 308 -7.70 -28.56 0.37
CA LEU A 308 -8.71 -29.61 0.19
C LEU A 308 -10.00 -29.05 -0.41
N GLU A 309 -10.52 -27.97 0.17
CA GLU A 309 -11.77 -27.32 -0.23
C GLU A 309 -11.58 -26.27 -1.33
N GLY A 310 -10.34 -25.89 -1.64
CA GLY A 310 -10.02 -24.98 -2.74
C GLY A 310 -9.61 -25.72 -4.02
N PRO A 311 -8.31 -25.79 -4.36
CA PRO A 311 -7.85 -26.32 -5.64
C PRO A 311 -8.18 -27.80 -5.86
N LEU A 312 -8.15 -28.67 -4.84
CA LEU A 312 -8.51 -30.09 -5.02
C LEU A 312 -10.00 -30.25 -5.34
N ALA A 313 -10.87 -29.61 -4.55
CA ALA A 313 -12.30 -29.57 -4.82
C ALA A 313 -12.64 -28.95 -6.20
N ALA A 314 -11.92 -27.91 -6.61
CA ALA A 314 -12.08 -27.30 -7.92
C ALA A 314 -11.67 -28.26 -9.06
N ILE A 315 -10.56 -28.99 -8.91
CA ILE A 315 -10.13 -30.01 -9.87
C ILE A 315 -11.19 -31.12 -9.99
N ASP A 316 -11.73 -31.59 -8.87
CA ASP A 316 -12.80 -32.61 -8.85
C ASP A 316 -14.05 -32.12 -9.60
N ALA A 317 -14.50 -30.89 -9.31
CA ALA A 317 -15.67 -30.29 -9.95
C ALA A 317 -15.44 -30.09 -11.46
N VAL A 318 -14.31 -29.51 -11.86
CA VAL A 318 -13.99 -29.23 -13.28
C VAL A 318 -13.87 -30.51 -14.09
N THR A 319 -13.16 -31.51 -13.60
CA THR A 319 -13.00 -32.79 -14.31
C THR A 319 -14.34 -33.52 -14.46
N LYS A 320 -15.21 -33.49 -13.44
CA LYS A 320 -16.56 -34.03 -13.50
C LYS A 320 -17.46 -33.29 -14.50
N MET A 321 -17.41 -31.96 -14.51
CA MET A 321 -18.26 -31.13 -15.39
C MET A 321 -17.85 -31.19 -16.86
N THR A 322 -16.54 -31.23 -17.13
CA THR A 322 -16.00 -31.18 -18.49
C THR A 322 -15.82 -32.57 -19.10
N GLY A 323 -15.73 -33.62 -18.28
CA GLY A 323 -15.35 -34.97 -18.70
C GLY A 323 -13.86 -35.11 -19.02
N GLU A 324 -13.08 -34.06 -18.83
CA GLU A 324 -11.65 -34.06 -19.08
C GLU A 324 -10.87 -34.67 -17.92
N LYS A 325 -9.82 -35.43 -18.25
CA LYS A 325 -9.01 -36.11 -17.25
C LYS A 325 -7.91 -35.24 -16.65
N LYS A 326 -7.57 -34.14 -17.31
CA LYS A 326 -6.50 -33.24 -16.88
C LYS A 326 -6.92 -31.79 -17.00
N VAL A 327 -6.31 -30.94 -16.18
CA VAL A 327 -6.50 -29.48 -16.15
C VAL A 327 -5.14 -28.77 -16.20
N ASN A 328 -5.14 -27.52 -16.65
CA ASN A 328 -4.03 -26.59 -16.42
C ASN A 328 -4.36 -25.73 -15.20
N VAL A 329 -3.36 -25.37 -14.40
CA VAL A 329 -3.55 -24.54 -13.21
C VAL A 329 -2.67 -23.28 -13.27
N ILE A 330 -3.23 -22.13 -12.93
CA ILE A 330 -2.49 -20.91 -12.63
C ILE A 330 -2.63 -20.63 -11.13
N GLY A 331 -1.52 -20.43 -10.43
CA GLY A 331 -1.49 -19.91 -9.07
C GLY A 331 -0.93 -18.48 -9.05
N TYR A 332 -1.59 -17.56 -8.34
CA TYR A 332 -1.18 -16.15 -8.25
C TYR A 332 -0.90 -15.75 -6.79
N CYS A 333 0.23 -15.09 -6.54
CA CYS A 333 0.64 -14.66 -5.20
C CYS A 333 0.57 -15.84 -4.20
N ILE A 334 -0.07 -15.69 -3.03
CA ILE A 334 -0.24 -16.78 -2.04
C ILE A 334 -1.07 -17.97 -2.59
N GLY A 335 -1.94 -17.74 -3.58
CA GLY A 335 -2.63 -18.80 -4.30
C GLY A 335 -1.67 -19.70 -5.09
N GLY A 336 -0.51 -19.17 -5.51
CA GLY A 336 0.57 -19.98 -6.08
C GLY A 336 1.37 -20.75 -5.05
N THR A 337 1.59 -20.21 -3.85
CA THR A 337 2.16 -20.99 -2.73
C THR A 337 1.28 -22.19 -2.40
N LEU A 338 -0.04 -21.98 -2.29
CA LEU A 338 -1.03 -23.05 -2.11
C LEU A 338 -1.02 -24.05 -3.26
N THR A 339 -0.94 -23.56 -4.50
CA THR A 339 -0.85 -24.41 -5.70
C THR A 339 0.40 -25.29 -5.66
N ALA A 340 1.56 -24.77 -5.27
CA ALA A 340 2.80 -25.55 -5.14
C ALA A 340 2.64 -26.68 -4.11
N CYS A 341 2.09 -26.38 -2.93
CA CYS A 341 1.77 -27.39 -1.90
C CYS A 341 0.76 -28.43 -2.41
N THR A 342 -0.26 -27.99 -3.14
CA THR A 342 -1.27 -28.87 -3.74
C THR A 342 -0.64 -29.85 -4.73
N LEU A 343 0.25 -29.38 -5.60
CA LEU A 343 0.94 -30.24 -6.57
C LEU A 343 1.84 -31.27 -5.89
N ALA A 344 2.55 -30.89 -4.82
CA ALA A 344 3.34 -31.81 -4.03
C ALA A 344 2.47 -32.88 -3.35
N TYR A 345 1.33 -32.48 -2.78
CA TYR A 345 0.35 -33.39 -2.20
C TYR A 345 -0.21 -34.37 -3.24
N MET A 346 -0.62 -33.87 -4.42
CA MET A 346 -1.13 -34.69 -5.52
C MET A 346 -0.08 -35.71 -5.99
N ALA A 347 1.18 -35.28 -6.15
CA ALA A 347 2.27 -36.17 -6.52
C ALA A 347 2.47 -37.30 -5.49
N ALA A 348 2.43 -36.98 -4.20
CA ALA A 348 2.53 -37.96 -3.11
C ALA A 348 1.35 -38.96 -3.09
N LYS A 349 0.18 -38.56 -3.60
CA LYS A 349 -1.01 -39.40 -3.74
C LYS A 349 -1.11 -40.13 -5.09
N GLY A 350 -0.17 -39.90 -6.01
CA GLY A 350 -0.21 -40.45 -7.36
C GLY A 350 -1.30 -39.85 -8.25
N ASP A 351 -1.76 -38.64 -7.94
CA ASP A 351 -2.77 -37.91 -8.71
C ASP A 351 -2.11 -37.07 -9.81
N ASP A 352 -2.34 -37.44 -11.07
CA ASP A 352 -1.71 -36.84 -12.26
C ASP A 352 -2.65 -35.92 -13.07
N ARG A 353 -3.74 -35.44 -12.44
CA ARG A 353 -4.77 -34.63 -13.09
C ARG A 353 -4.33 -33.22 -13.44
N VAL A 354 -3.22 -32.70 -12.91
CA VAL A 354 -2.65 -31.42 -13.38
C VAL A 354 -1.68 -31.67 -14.53
N LYS A 355 -1.98 -31.13 -15.71
CA LYS A 355 -1.16 -31.24 -16.93
C LYS A 355 -0.01 -30.23 -16.95
N SER A 356 -0.27 -29.00 -16.50
CA SER A 356 0.72 -27.94 -16.37
C SER A 356 0.33 -26.98 -15.26
N ALA A 357 1.32 -26.38 -14.60
CA ALA A 357 1.13 -25.33 -13.62
C ALA A 357 1.92 -24.08 -14.01
N THR A 358 1.34 -22.91 -13.79
CA THR A 358 1.97 -21.60 -14.03
C THR A 358 1.85 -20.75 -12.77
N PHE A 359 2.94 -20.09 -12.37
CA PHE A 359 3.00 -19.28 -11.14
C PHE A 359 3.18 -17.81 -11.50
N PHE A 360 2.25 -16.97 -11.06
CA PHE A 360 2.31 -15.52 -11.20
C PHE A 360 2.77 -14.91 -9.87
N THR A 361 3.95 -14.30 -9.85
CA THR A 361 4.50 -13.56 -8.69
C THR A 361 4.26 -14.28 -7.35
N SER A 362 4.61 -15.57 -7.30
CA SER A 362 4.37 -16.43 -6.14
C SER A 362 5.69 -16.89 -5.54
N MET A 363 5.80 -16.79 -4.22
CA MET A 363 6.94 -17.34 -3.48
C MET A 363 6.68 -18.81 -3.13
N VAL A 364 7.71 -19.64 -3.31
CA VAL A 364 7.76 -21.03 -2.86
C VAL A 364 8.92 -21.21 -1.89
N ASP A 365 10.02 -20.50 -2.14
CA ASP A 365 11.10 -20.28 -1.18
C ASP A 365 10.84 -18.98 -0.42
N PHE A 366 10.81 -19.06 0.91
CA PHE A 366 10.60 -17.94 1.84
C PHE A 366 11.86 -17.63 2.66
N GLN A 367 13.03 -18.16 2.29
CA GLN A 367 14.29 -17.90 2.99
C GLN A 367 14.65 -16.40 3.00
N ASP A 368 14.32 -15.70 1.91
CA ASP A 368 14.46 -14.24 1.79
C ASP A 368 13.13 -13.65 1.26
N PRO A 369 12.19 -13.25 2.16
CA PRO A 369 10.89 -12.70 1.79
C PRO A 369 10.96 -11.21 1.41
N GLY A 370 12.15 -10.61 1.36
CA GLY A 370 12.34 -9.17 1.21
C GLY A 370 11.79 -8.38 2.40
N GLU A 371 11.35 -7.15 2.16
CA GLU A 371 10.89 -6.23 3.22
C GLU A 371 9.69 -6.74 4.03
N LEU A 372 8.95 -7.74 3.55
CA LEU A 372 7.92 -8.41 4.35
C LEU A 372 8.51 -9.03 5.64
N GLY A 373 9.78 -9.44 5.62
CA GLY A 373 10.47 -9.99 6.78
C GLY A 373 10.57 -9.01 7.97
N VAL A 374 10.52 -7.70 7.71
CA VAL A 374 10.52 -6.64 8.75
C VAL A 374 9.31 -6.75 9.68
N PHE A 375 8.20 -7.30 9.17
CA PHE A 375 6.93 -7.47 9.89
C PHE A 375 6.76 -8.88 10.48
N ILE A 376 7.80 -9.73 10.41
CA ILE A 376 7.74 -11.12 10.84
C ILE A 376 8.87 -11.38 11.86
N ASP A 377 8.50 -11.37 13.13
CA ASP A 377 9.33 -11.85 14.23
C ASP A 377 8.52 -12.65 15.24
N ASP A 378 9.22 -13.34 16.14
CA ASP A 378 8.59 -14.25 17.11
C ASP A 378 7.63 -13.50 18.05
N GLU A 379 7.96 -12.26 18.45
CA GLU A 379 7.13 -11.42 19.33
C GLU A 379 5.84 -10.96 18.61
N GLN A 380 5.95 -10.58 17.33
CA GLN A 380 4.80 -10.25 16.48
C GLN A 380 3.92 -11.46 16.18
N LEU A 381 4.52 -12.65 15.98
CA LEU A 381 3.78 -13.89 15.76
C LEU A 381 3.04 -14.32 17.04
N GLU A 382 3.66 -14.20 18.21
CA GLU A 382 2.99 -14.45 19.50
C GLU A 382 1.80 -13.50 19.71
N ASN A 383 1.97 -12.21 19.42
CA ASN A 383 0.90 -11.22 19.51
C ASN A 383 -0.22 -11.52 18.50
N LEU A 384 0.12 -11.95 17.29
CA LEU A 384 -0.83 -12.37 16.27
C LEU A 384 -1.61 -13.61 16.72
N ASP A 385 -0.94 -14.61 17.27
CA ASP A 385 -1.56 -15.83 17.79
C ASP A 385 -2.52 -15.52 18.96
N GLU A 386 -2.12 -14.64 19.88
CA GLU A 386 -3.00 -14.20 20.96
C GLU A 386 -4.25 -13.48 20.41
N TYR A 387 -4.08 -12.58 19.45
CA TYR A 387 -5.19 -11.89 18.79
C TYR A 387 -6.11 -12.86 18.06
N MET A 388 -5.56 -13.76 17.25
CA MET A 388 -6.29 -14.76 16.46
C MET A 388 -7.02 -15.77 17.36
N SER A 389 -6.46 -16.12 18.52
CA SER A 389 -7.12 -17.02 19.48
C SER A 389 -8.40 -16.43 20.10
N LYS A 390 -8.48 -15.09 20.17
CA LYS A 390 -9.65 -14.37 20.73
C LYS A 390 -10.66 -14.01 19.64
N THR A 391 -10.18 -13.56 18.49
CA THR A 391 -11.01 -13.03 17.40
C THR A 391 -11.42 -14.11 16.39
N GLY A 392 -10.60 -15.14 16.20
CA GLY A 392 -10.83 -16.24 15.26
C GLY A 392 -10.49 -15.94 13.80
N TYR A 393 -10.26 -14.69 13.41
CA TYR A 393 -9.87 -14.29 12.06
C TYR A 393 -9.00 -13.03 12.08
N LEU A 394 -8.25 -12.78 11.00
CA LEU A 394 -7.44 -11.58 10.81
C LEU A 394 -8.18 -10.60 9.90
N ASP A 395 -8.56 -9.44 10.43
CA ASP A 395 -9.18 -8.39 9.62
C ASP A 395 -8.23 -7.86 8.54
N GLY A 396 -8.75 -7.70 7.31
CA GLY A 396 -7.97 -7.23 6.16
C GLY A 396 -7.28 -5.88 6.37
N LYS A 397 -7.74 -5.05 7.32
CA LYS A 397 -7.11 -3.77 7.69
C LYS A 397 -5.66 -3.95 8.19
N HIS A 398 -5.37 -5.04 8.90
CA HIS A 398 -4.02 -5.29 9.42
C HIS A 398 -3.06 -5.65 8.28
N MET A 399 -3.55 -6.42 7.31
CA MET A 399 -2.78 -6.77 6.12
C MET A 399 -2.56 -5.56 5.21
N SER A 400 -3.58 -4.73 4.98
CA SER A 400 -3.45 -3.56 4.11
C SER A 400 -2.44 -2.53 4.62
N GLN A 401 -2.33 -2.35 5.94
CA GLN A 401 -1.32 -1.50 6.57
C GLN A 401 0.11 -1.96 6.25
N VAL A 402 0.39 -3.26 6.33
CA VAL A 402 1.70 -3.83 5.97
C VAL A 402 2.05 -3.54 4.51
N PHE A 403 1.11 -3.76 3.59
CA PHE A 403 1.35 -3.49 2.16
C PHE A 403 1.55 -2.00 1.84
N ASN A 404 0.84 -1.10 2.52
CA ASN A 404 0.99 0.34 2.33
C ASN A 404 2.36 0.85 2.82
N LEU A 405 2.86 0.34 3.95
CA LEU A 405 4.15 0.74 4.52
C LEU A 405 5.35 0.32 3.65
N MET A 406 5.23 -0.79 2.91
CA MET A 406 6.26 -1.22 1.96
C MET A 406 6.42 -0.27 0.75
N ARG A 407 5.48 0.65 0.50
CA ARG A 407 5.54 1.63 -0.60
C ARG A 407 5.10 3.03 -0.15
N ASP A 408 5.61 3.48 0.98
CA ASP A 408 5.25 4.74 1.65
C ASP A 408 5.29 5.99 0.76
N ASN A 409 6.36 6.18 -0.02
CA ASN A 409 6.51 7.38 -0.85
C ASN A 409 5.41 7.49 -1.92
N ASP A 410 5.05 6.37 -2.54
CA ASP A 410 4.06 6.35 -3.64
C ASP A 410 2.62 6.19 -3.12
N LEU A 411 2.40 5.43 -2.05
CA LEU A 411 1.06 5.07 -1.55
C LEU A 411 0.59 5.90 -0.34
N ILE A 412 1.48 6.59 0.36
CA ILE A 412 1.11 7.45 1.49
C ILE A 412 1.36 8.92 1.11
N TRP A 413 2.61 9.31 0.93
CA TRP A 413 2.97 10.73 0.83
C TRP A 413 2.46 11.40 -0.45
N SER A 414 2.46 10.68 -1.57
CA SER A 414 1.87 11.19 -2.82
C SER A 414 0.37 11.54 -2.67
N PHE A 415 -0.40 10.69 -1.98
CA PHE A 415 -1.82 10.94 -1.74
C PHE A 415 -2.05 12.00 -0.66
N VAL A 416 -1.23 12.04 0.39
CA VAL A 416 -1.27 13.13 1.37
C VAL A 416 -1.11 14.49 0.69
N VAL A 417 -0.10 14.63 -0.17
CA VAL A 417 0.14 15.87 -0.91
C VAL A 417 -1.00 16.18 -1.88
N ASN A 418 -1.47 15.21 -2.66
CA ASN A 418 -2.52 15.48 -3.66
C ASN A 418 -3.90 15.69 -3.04
N ASN A 419 -4.33 14.83 -2.12
CA ASN A 419 -5.67 14.86 -1.58
C ASN A 419 -5.82 15.97 -0.53
N TYR A 420 -4.86 16.07 0.41
CA TYR A 420 -5.01 16.93 1.58
C TYR A 420 -4.33 18.28 1.43
N LEU A 421 -3.19 18.35 0.75
CA LEU A 421 -2.51 19.64 0.54
C LEU A 421 -2.99 20.33 -0.74
N MET A 422 -3.18 19.60 -1.84
CA MET A 422 -3.65 20.17 -3.10
C MET A 422 -5.19 20.17 -3.22
N GLY A 423 -5.93 19.55 -2.28
CA GLY A 423 -7.39 19.52 -2.31
C GLY A 423 -7.97 18.83 -3.54
N ARG A 424 -7.25 17.87 -4.13
CA ARG A 424 -7.66 17.15 -5.34
C ARG A 424 -8.45 15.91 -4.97
N GLU A 425 -9.45 15.60 -5.77
CA GLU A 425 -10.14 14.31 -5.68
C GLU A 425 -9.23 13.19 -6.20
N PRO A 426 -9.27 12.00 -5.60
CA PRO A 426 -8.49 10.86 -6.06
C PRO A 426 -8.99 10.41 -7.44
N PHE A 427 -8.06 10.02 -8.32
CA PHE A 427 -8.42 9.57 -9.67
C PHE A 427 -9.10 8.21 -9.62
N ALA A 428 -10.10 7.99 -10.48
CA ALA A 428 -10.71 6.67 -10.69
C ALA A 428 -9.68 5.70 -11.29
N PHE A 429 -9.08 4.86 -10.44
CA PHE A 429 -8.11 3.87 -10.85
C PHE A 429 -8.46 2.50 -10.27
N ASP A 430 -8.84 1.58 -11.16
CA ASP A 430 -9.37 0.24 -10.83
C ASP A 430 -8.42 -0.60 -9.97
N LEU A 431 -7.10 -0.49 -10.20
CA LEU A 431 -6.11 -1.19 -9.38
C LEU A 431 -6.11 -0.71 -7.92
N LEU A 432 -6.31 0.58 -7.67
CA LEU A 432 -6.39 1.14 -6.33
C LEU A 432 -7.77 0.94 -5.70
N TYR A 433 -8.81 0.73 -6.51
CA TYR A 433 -10.13 0.30 -6.03
C TYR A 433 -10.12 -1.16 -5.58
N TRP A 434 -9.31 -1.99 -6.25
CA TRP A 434 -9.12 -3.39 -5.90
C TRP A 434 -8.33 -3.60 -4.60
N ASN A 435 -7.30 -2.78 -4.39
CA ASN A 435 -6.44 -2.82 -3.20
C ASN A 435 -7.17 -2.32 -1.96
#